data_AF-A0A0H2XBC6-F1
#
_entry.id   AF-A0A0H2XBC6-F1
#
_cell.length_a   1.000
_cell.length_b   1.000
_cell.length_c   1.000
_cell.angle_alpha   90.00
_cell.angle_beta   90.00
_cell.angle_gamma   90.00
#
_symmetry.space_group_name_H-M   'P 1'
#
loop_
_entity.id
_entity.type
_entity.pdbx_description
1 polymer ?
#
loop_
_entity_poly.entity_id
_entity_poly.type
_entity_poly.pdbx_seq_one_letter_code
_entity_poly.pdbx_strand_id
1 'polypeptide(L)'
;MRALFVGGVVDNSEMDLDDTPPPLHYPENTGAGRPRYRLHQVGERDDGSVAYAVYGAPEMADEEVTRISEERDYARRFNASPEAPR
;
A
#
# COMPACT_ATOMS: atom_id res chain seq x y z
N MET A 1 -2.66 2.35 10.72
CA MET A 1 -1.52 2.54 9.79
C MET A 1 -1.94 3.45 8.63
N ARG A 2 -1.01 3.96 7.79
CA ARG A 2 -1.37 4.83 6.64
C ARG A 2 -1.34 4.07 5.31
N ALA A 3 -2.34 4.22 4.47
CA ALA A 3 -2.39 3.66 3.11
C ALA A 3 -2.19 4.76 2.06
N LEU A 4 -1.34 4.51 1.06
CA LEU A 4 -1.21 5.31 -0.16
C LEU A 4 -1.86 4.56 -1.32
N PHE A 5 -2.70 5.24 -2.11
CA PHE A 5 -3.34 4.68 -3.30
C PHE A 5 -2.74 5.29 -4.57
N VAL A 6 -2.30 4.44 -5.50
CA VAL A 6 -1.68 4.83 -6.78
C VAL A 6 -2.34 4.14 -7.97
N GLY A 7 -2.45 4.85 -9.10
CA GLY A 7 -2.79 4.27 -10.40
C GLY A 7 -4.23 3.80 -10.60
N GLY A 8 -5.16 4.06 -9.67
CA GLY A 8 -6.57 3.64 -9.75
C GLY A 8 -7.57 4.79 -9.88
N VAL A 9 -8.85 4.50 -9.62
CA VAL A 9 -9.96 5.49 -9.70
C VAL A 9 -9.75 6.69 -8.77
N VAL A 10 -9.23 6.40 -7.58
CA VAL A 10 -8.69 7.35 -6.61
C VAL A 10 -7.17 7.18 -6.65
N ASP A 11 -6.48 8.18 -7.19
CA ASP A 11 -5.04 8.18 -7.35
C ASP A 11 -4.41 9.22 -6.43
N ASN A 12 -3.14 9.01 -6.08
CA ASN A 12 -2.33 9.92 -5.28
C ASN A 12 -2.96 10.33 -3.93
N SER A 13 -3.78 9.46 -3.35
CA SER A 13 -4.54 9.73 -2.12
C SER A 13 -4.04 8.91 -0.94
N GLU A 14 -4.07 9.51 0.24
CA GLU A 14 -3.71 8.86 1.51
C GLU A 14 -4.97 8.59 2.35
N MET A 15 -5.01 7.44 3.04
CA MET A 15 -6.12 7.05 3.92
C MET A 15 -5.59 6.43 5.21
N ASP A 16 -6.27 6.69 6.33
CA ASP A 16 -6.06 5.93 7.56
C ASP A 16 -6.65 4.52 7.42
N LEU A 17 -5.86 3.50 7.76
CA LEU A 17 -6.25 2.10 7.66
C LEU A 17 -6.12 1.47 9.05
N ASP A 18 -7.19 0.88 9.54
CA ASP A 18 -7.24 0.29 10.89
C ASP A 18 -6.83 -1.19 10.89
N ASP A 19 -6.89 -1.87 9.74
CA ASP A 19 -6.56 -3.28 9.62
C ASP A 19 -5.06 -3.54 9.82
N THR A 20 -4.73 -4.58 10.59
CA THR A 20 -3.35 -5.05 10.79
C THR A 20 -3.34 -6.58 10.89
N PRO A 21 -2.69 -7.30 9.95
CA PRO A 21 -2.00 -6.80 8.76
C PRO A 21 -2.97 -6.14 7.75
N PRO A 22 -2.48 -5.26 6.86
CA PRO A 22 -3.30 -4.67 5.81
C PRO A 22 -3.87 -5.76 4.88
N PRO A 23 -5.12 -5.64 4.40
CA PRO A 23 -5.71 -6.61 3.49
C PRO A 23 -4.99 -6.60 2.13
N LEU A 24 -4.86 -7.76 1.48
CA LEU A 24 -4.22 -7.88 0.17
C LEU A 24 -4.97 -7.12 -0.95
N HIS A 25 -6.24 -6.79 -0.74
CA HIS A 25 -7.10 -6.09 -1.68
C HIS A 25 -7.88 -4.98 -0.99
N TYR A 26 -8.06 -3.86 -1.70
CA TYR A 26 -8.84 -2.74 -1.20
C TYR A 26 -9.89 -2.27 -2.24
N PRO A 27 -11.15 -2.02 -1.83
CA PRO A 27 -11.74 -2.47 -0.56
C PRO A 27 -11.62 -3.99 -0.40
N GLU A 28 -11.70 -4.48 0.84
CA GLU A 28 -11.66 -5.93 1.10
C GLU A 28 -12.77 -6.65 0.30
N ASN A 29 -12.43 -7.81 -0.25
CA ASN A 29 -13.23 -8.44 -1.29
C ASN A 29 -14.53 -9.03 -0.70
N THR A 30 -15.66 -8.35 -0.89
CA THR A 30 -16.98 -8.76 -0.36
C THR A 30 -17.76 -9.73 -1.27
N GLY A 31 -17.11 -10.32 -2.28
CA GLY A 31 -17.61 -11.54 -2.94
C GLY A 31 -18.20 -11.43 -4.35
N ALA A 32 -17.93 -10.39 -5.15
CA ALA A 32 -18.44 -10.38 -6.54
C ALA A 32 -17.63 -9.59 -7.60
N GLY A 33 -16.47 -9.01 -7.28
CA GLY A 33 -15.77 -8.09 -8.20
C GLY A 33 -14.27 -8.32 -8.28
N ARG A 34 -13.65 -7.80 -9.36
CA ARG A 34 -12.20 -7.59 -9.38
C ARG A 34 -11.84 -6.55 -8.31
N PRO A 35 -10.79 -6.78 -7.51
CA PRO A 35 -10.35 -5.81 -6.52
C PRO A 35 -9.99 -4.49 -7.24
N ARG A 36 -10.34 -3.35 -6.63
CA ARG A 36 -10.00 -2.04 -7.21
C ARG A 36 -8.52 -1.73 -7.06
N TYR A 37 -7.95 -2.20 -5.96
CA TYR A 37 -6.54 -2.09 -5.66
C TYR A 37 -6.00 -3.39 -5.08
N ARG A 38 -4.74 -3.67 -5.37
CA ARG A 38 -3.93 -4.73 -4.75
C ARG A 38 -2.92 -4.09 -3.81
N LEU A 39 -2.56 -4.76 -2.73
CA LEU A 39 -1.40 -4.38 -1.91
C LEU A 39 -0.12 -4.72 -2.67
N HIS A 40 0.79 -3.76 -2.83
CA HIS A 40 2.06 -3.96 -3.55
C HIS A 40 3.28 -3.86 -2.62
N GLN A 41 3.17 -3.07 -1.55
CA GLN A 41 4.28 -2.79 -0.66
C GLN A 41 3.75 -2.49 0.74
N VAL A 42 4.47 -2.95 1.75
CA VAL A 42 4.30 -2.55 3.15
C VAL A 42 5.56 -1.86 3.64
N GLY A 43 5.41 -0.94 4.59
CA GLY A 43 6.55 -0.41 5.33
C GLY A 43 6.60 -1.02 6.71
N GLU A 44 7.63 -1.84 6.99
CA GLU A 44 7.85 -2.42 8.31
C GLU A 44 8.83 -1.56 9.12
N ARG A 45 8.51 -1.29 10.39
CA ARG A 45 9.47 -0.69 11.33
C ARG A 45 10.39 -1.75 11.90
N ASP A 46 11.46 -1.31 12.57
CA ASP A 46 12.42 -2.19 13.25
C ASP A 46 11.79 -3.11 14.30
N ASP A 47 10.63 -2.73 14.86
CA ASP A 47 9.85 -3.55 15.81
C ASP A 47 8.92 -4.58 15.14
N GLY A 48 8.94 -4.67 13.81
CA GLY A 48 8.09 -5.55 13.01
C GLY A 48 6.66 -5.03 12.80
N SER A 49 6.32 -3.84 13.30
CA SER A 49 5.01 -3.23 13.06
C SER A 49 4.91 -2.65 11.65
N VAL A 50 3.74 -2.79 11.03
CA VAL A 50 3.49 -2.17 9.72
C VAL A 50 3.11 -0.69 9.92
N ALA A 51 3.96 0.21 9.45
CA ALA A 51 3.73 1.66 9.52
C ALA A 51 2.81 2.16 8.40
N TYR A 52 2.99 1.63 7.19
CA TYR A 52 2.21 2.01 6.02
C TYR A 52 1.99 0.85 5.05
N ALA A 53 1.02 1.03 4.16
CA ALA A 53 0.75 0.18 3.00
C ALA A 53 0.68 1.02 1.73
N VAL A 54 1.07 0.44 0.60
CA VAL A 54 0.89 1.05 -0.73
C VAL A 54 0.03 0.13 -1.58
N TYR A 55 -1.10 0.68 -2.00
CA TYR A 55 -2.10 0.05 -2.85
C TYR A 55 -2.02 0.61 -4.25
N GLY A 56 -1.95 -0.27 -5.24
CA GLY A 56 -1.88 0.06 -6.65
C GLY A 56 -3.05 -0.55 -7.42
N ALA A 57 -3.33 -0.04 -8.62
CA ALA A 57 -4.22 -0.75 -9.53
C ALA A 57 -3.71 -2.18 -9.76
N PRO A 58 -4.58 -3.20 -9.86
CA PRO A 58 -4.18 -4.61 -9.90
C PRO A 58 -3.16 -4.97 -10.97
N GLU A 59 -3.21 -4.28 -12.10
CA GLU A 59 -2.35 -4.41 -13.27
C GLU A 59 -1.07 -3.56 -13.23
N MET A 60 -0.90 -2.71 -12.22
CA MET A 60 0.29 -1.88 -12.08
C MET A 60 1.51 -2.74 -11.73
N ALA A 61 2.66 -2.38 -12.28
CA ALA A 61 3.92 -3.04 -11.98
C ALA A 61 4.46 -2.60 -10.60
N ASP A 62 5.08 -3.53 -9.87
CA ASP A 62 5.61 -3.24 -8.53
C ASP A 62 6.75 -2.21 -8.57
N GLU A 63 7.52 -2.14 -9.67
CA GLU A 63 8.57 -1.15 -9.87
C GLU A 63 8.00 0.28 -9.97
N GLU A 64 6.85 0.43 -10.61
CA GLU A 64 6.18 1.73 -10.74
C GLU A 64 5.62 2.20 -9.39
N VAL A 65 5.05 1.27 -8.61
CA VAL A 65 4.59 1.57 -7.25
C VAL A 65 5.77 1.97 -6.36
N THR A 66 6.87 1.23 -6.44
CA THR A 66 8.11 1.51 -5.71
C THR A 66 8.59 2.93 -6.03
N ARG A 67 8.76 3.26 -7.32
CA ARG A 67 9.19 4.58 -7.79
C ARG A 67 8.32 5.71 -7.22
N ILE A 68 6.99 5.58 -7.29
CA ILE A 68 6.06 6.58 -6.77
C ILE A 68 6.19 6.74 -5.24
N SER A 69 6.35 5.62 -4.52
CA SER A 69 6.50 5.66 -3.06
C SER A 69 7.84 6.26 -2.61
N GLU A 70 8.91 6.03 -3.37
CA GLU A 70 10.24 6.62 -3.17
C GLU A 70 10.25 8.12 -3.47
N GLU A 71 9.65 8.56 -4.57
CA GLU A 71 9.50 9.98 -4.92
C GLU A 71 8.78 10.79 -3.84
N ARG A 72 7.96 10.11 -3.03
CA ARG A 72 7.20 10.68 -1.91
C ARG A 72 7.88 10.53 -0.56
N ASP A 73 9.11 10.00 -0.52
CA ASP A 73 9.87 9.73 0.69
C ASP A 73 9.05 8.91 1.73
N TYR A 74 8.17 7.99 1.28
CA TYR A 74 7.18 7.38 2.17
C TYR A 74 7.83 6.54 3.28
N ALA A 75 8.80 5.70 2.93
CA ALA A 75 9.63 4.95 3.86
C ALA A 75 10.26 5.85 4.94
N ARG A 76 10.90 6.93 4.50
CA ARG A 76 11.56 7.91 5.35
C ARG A 76 10.58 8.66 6.25
N ARG A 77 9.41 9.06 5.73
CA ARG A 77 8.35 9.75 6.50
C ARG A 77 7.84 8.90 7.67
N PHE A 78 7.82 7.58 7.51
CA PHE A 78 7.31 6.66 8.52
C PHE A 78 8.39 5.95 9.34
N ASN A 79 9.68 6.22 9.07
CA ASN A 79 10.82 5.52 9.65
C ASN A 79 10.65 4.00 9.53
N ALA A 80 10.44 3.54 8.31
CA ALA A 80 10.16 2.14 7.99
C ALA A 80 10.94 1.71 6.74
N SER A 81 11.12 0.40 6.60
CA SER A 81 11.75 -0.25 5.45
C SER A 81 10.67 -0.79 4.49
N PRO A 82 10.75 -0.49 3.19
CA PRO A 82 9.86 -1.08 2.20
C PRO A 82 10.07 -2.60 2.09
N GLU A 83 8.97 -3.35 2.17
CA GLU A 83 8.96 -4.81 2.02
C GLU A 83 7.81 -5.24 1.10
N ALA A 84 8.00 -6.37 0.42
CA ALA A 84 6.92 -7.01 -0.31
C ALA A 84 5.87 -7.55 0.68
N PRO A 85 4.56 -7.47 0.36
CA PRO A 85 3.52 -8.02 1.22
C PRO A 85 3.67 -9.55 1.34
N ARG A 86 3.51 -10.07 2.57
CA ARG A 86 3.65 -11.49 2.92
C ARG A 86 2.35 -12.27 2.77
#